data_AF-A0A8H2ZN37-F1
#
_entry.id   AF-A0A8H2ZN37-F1
#
_cell.length_a   1.000
_cell.length_b   1.000
_cell.length_c   1.000
_cell.angle_alpha   90.00
_cell.angle_beta   90.00
_cell.angle_gamma   90.00
#
_symmetry.space_group_name_H-M   'P 1'
#
loop_
_entity.id
_entity.type
_entity.pdbx_description
1 polymer ?
#
loop_
_entity_poly.entity_id
_entity_poly.type
_entity_poly.pdbx_seq_one_letter_code
_entity_poly.pdbx_strand_id
1 'polypeptide(L)'
;MQAIETSKVNRAEIPQPLCTALQIAVFNMFNATGVQPSAVVSHSSGEIAAAYATDAIGMEEAIIIAYYPGFVTTNQKLKGAMVVVGLGSEEVSEFFKPGVVIAREYSPDSASISWR
;
A
#
# COMPACT_ATOMS: atom_id res chain seq x y z
N MET A 1 19.72 6.72 18.48
CA MET A 1 19.70 5.71 17.39
C MET A 1 19.26 4.34 17.91
N GLN A 2 18.22 4.28 18.75
CA GLN A 2 17.84 3.07 19.53
C GLN A 2 16.49 2.48 19.09
N ALA A 3 15.70 3.23 18.32
CA ALA A 3 14.37 2.83 17.86
C ALA A 3 14.39 1.78 16.73
N ILE A 4 15.51 1.64 16.01
CA ILE A 4 15.63 0.68 14.89
C ILE A 4 15.71 -0.76 15.42
N GLU A 5 16.38 -0.99 16.55
CA GLU A 5 16.62 -2.35 17.05
C GLU A 5 15.41 -3.01 17.71
N THR A 6 14.39 -2.24 18.12
CA THR A 6 13.17 -2.78 18.76
C THR A 6 11.94 -2.72 17.86
N SER A 7 12.03 -2.09 16.68
CA SER A 7 10.88 -1.89 15.80
C SER A 7 10.41 -3.20 15.17
N LYS A 8 9.10 -3.47 15.29
CA LYS A 8 8.44 -4.60 14.63
C LYS A 8 7.92 -4.26 13.24
N VAL A 9 8.23 -3.07 12.71
CA VAL A 9 7.70 -2.62 11.40
C VAL A 9 8.13 -3.55 10.27
N ASN A 10 9.26 -4.24 10.37
CA ASN A 10 9.69 -5.16 9.30
C ASN A 10 8.98 -6.52 9.29
N ARG A 11 8.04 -6.76 10.22
CA ARG A 11 7.19 -7.96 10.19
C ARG A 11 6.06 -7.75 9.20
N ALA A 12 5.86 -8.68 8.27
CA ALA A 12 4.96 -8.50 7.12
C ALA A 12 3.53 -8.07 7.52
N GLU A 13 3.05 -8.56 8.66
CA GLU A 13 1.72 -8.29 9.22
C GLU A 13 1.54 -6.91 9.89
N ILE A 14 2.59 -6.10 10.01
CA ILE A 14 2.57 -4.86 10.80
C ILE A 14 2.51 -3.56 9.97
N PRO A 15 3.27 -3.36 8.87
CA PRO A 15 3.26 -2.11 8.11
C PRO A 15 1.89 -1.67 7.62
N GLN A 16 1.15 -2.58 6.99
CA GLN A 16 -0.09 -2.22 6.32
C GLN A 16 -1.19 -1.81 7.30
N PRO A 17 -1.41 -2.51 8.43
CA PRO A 17 -2.27 -2.01 9.50
C PRO A 17 -1.84 -0.65 10.06
N LEU A 18 -0.54 -0.44 10.28
CA LEU A 18 -0.04 0.85 10.80
C LEU A 18 -0.30 2.00 9.82
N CYS A 19 -0.03 1.79 8.53
CA CYS A 19 -0.32 2.78 7.48
C CYS A 19 -1.82 3.07 7.40
N THR A 20 -2.67 2.04 7.46
CA THR A 20 -4.13 2.17 7.42
C THR A 20 -4.64 2.96 8.63
N ALA A 21 -4.17 2.63 9.83
CA ALA A 21 -4.53 3.34 11.06
C ALA A 21 -4.14 4.82 10.99
N LEU A 22 -2.96 5.13 10.45
CA LEU A 22 -2.50 6.51 10.28
C LEU A 22 -3.36 7.27 9.27
N GLN A 23 -3.69 6.66 8.12
CA GLN A 23 -4.56 7.26 7.10
C GLN A 23 -5.95 7.56 7.67
N ILE A 24 -6.54 6.62 8.41
CA ILE A 24 -7.84 6.79 9.09
C ILE A 24 -7.76 7.92 10.13
N ALA A 25 -6.69 7.98 10.93
CA ALA A 25 -6.52 9.03 11.93
C ALA A 25 -6.43 10.43 11.29
N VAL A 26 -5.68 10.56 10.19
CA VAL A 26 -5.58 11.81 9.42
C VAL A 26 -6.93 12.20 8.82
N PHE A 27 -7.67 11.24 8.23
CA PHE A 27 -9.00 11.50 7.70
C PHE A 27 -9.97 11.96 8.82
N ASN A 28 -10.00 11.26 9.96
CA ASN A 28 -10.85 11.62 11.08
C ASN A 28 -10.52 13.01 11.65
N MET A 29 -9.24 13.41 11.64
CA MET A 29 -8.82 14.75 12.04
C MET A 29 -9.43 15.82 11.13
N PHE A 30 -9.41 15.64 9.81
CA PHE A 30 -10.05 16.57 8.87
C PHE A 30 -11.58 16.54 8.98
N ASN A 31 -12.16 15.36 9.13
CA ASN A 31 -13.61 15.19 9.30
C ASN A 31 -14.10 15.93 10.55
N ALA A 32 -13.36 15.84 11.66
CA ALA A 32 -13.67 16.51 12.92
C ALA A 32 -13.62 18.05 12.83
N THR A 33 -12.89 18.62 11.87
CA THR A 33 -12.88 20.08 11.62
C THR A 33 -13.94 20.51 10.59
N GLY A 34 -14.79 19.59 10.13
CA GLY A 34 -15.86 19.86 9.16
C GLY A 34 -15.41 19.80 7.71
N VAL A 35 -14.17 19.40 7.43
CA VAL A 35 -13.67 19.22 6.05
C VAL A 35 -14.16 17.87 5.52
N GLN A 36 -15.06 17.92 4.53
CA GLN A 36 -15.61 16.74 3.86
C GLN A 36 -15.00 16.60 2.47
N PRO A 37 -14.50 15.41 2.08
CA PRO A 37 -14.02 15.18 0.72
C PRO A 37 -15.19 15.15 -0.28
N SER A 38 -15.04 15.83 -1.41
CA SER A 38 -15.99 15.71 -2.53
C SER A 38 -15.73 14.47 -3.40
N ALA A 39 -14.53 13.91 -3.32
CA ALA A 39 -14.12 12.69 -4.01
C ALA A 39 -12.97 12.04 -3.24
N VAL A 40 -12.86 10.71 -3.35
CA VAL A 40 -11.79 9.92 -2.73
C VAL A 40 -11.09 9.13 -3.82
N VAL A 41 -9.76 9.28 -3.89
CA VAL A 41 -8.89 8.50 -4.78
C VAL A 41 -7.83 7.86 -3.91
N SER A 42 -7.48 6.63 -4.24
CA SER A 42 -6.51 5.86 -3.46
C SER A 42 -5.61 5.05 -4.36
N HIS A 43 -4.60 4.46 -3.72
CA HIS A 43 -3.52 3.81 -4.42
C HIS A 43 -3.01 2.64 -3.59
N SER A 44 -3.06 1.43 -4.16
CA SER A 44 -2.57 0.23 -3.47
C SER A 44 -3.29 0.03 -2.13
N SER A 45 -2.54 -0.22 -1.05
CA SER A 45 -3.06 -0.36 0.32
C SER A 45 -3.88 0.84 0.82
N GLY A 46 -3.79 2.02 0.20
CA GLY A 46 -4.65 3.16 0.53
C GLY A 46 -6.14 2.94 0.24
N GLU A 47 -6.49 1.93 -0.58
CA GLU A 47 -7.88 1.57 -0.88
C GLU A 47 -8.69 1.24 0.38
N ILE A 48 -8.04 0.66 1.39
CA ILE A 48 -8.68 0.29 2.65
C ILE A 48 -9.13 1.55 3.42
N ALA A 49 -8.25 2.55 3.53
CA ALA A 49 -8.60 3.81 4.16
C ALA A 49 -9.62 4.61 3.35
N ALA A 50 -9.61 4.50 2.01
CA ALA A 50 -10.63 5.10 1.15
C ALA A 50 -12.01 4.45 1.32
N ALA A 51 -12.07 3.12 1.46
CA ALA A 51 -13.31 2.42 1.77
C ALA A 51 -13.88 2.87 3.14
N TYR A 52 -13.02 3.06 4.14
CA TYR A 52 -13.44 3.67 5.41
C TYR A 52 -13.93 5.12 5.24
N ALA A 53 -13.19 5.95 4.49
CA ALA A 53 -13.54 7.36 4.27
C ALA A 53 -14.84 7.56 3.48
N THR A 54 -15.35 6.52 2.83
CA THR A 54 -16.62 6.50 2.08
C THR A 54 -17.73 5.75 2.82
N ASP A 55 -17.52 5.43 4.11
CA ASP A 55 -18.44 4.69 4.96
C ASP A 55 -18.81 3.28 4.44
N ALA A 56 -18.01 2.71 3.53
CA ALA A 56 -18.24 1.37 2.98
C ALA A 56 -17.86 0.25 3.96
N ILE A 57 -16.90 0.53 4.85
CA ILE A 57 -16.45 -0.37 5.93
C ILE A 57 -16.20 0.40 7.22
N GLY A 58 -16.33 -0.28 8.35
CA GLY A 58 -15.97 0.25 9.67
C GLY A 58 -14.47 0.30 9.91
N MET A 59 -14.06 1.04 10.95
CA MET A 59 -12.64 1.17 11.34
C MET A 59 -12.03 -0.19 11.73
N GLU A 60 -12.77 -1.02 12.45
CA GLU A 60 -12.31 -2.36 12.86
C GLU A 60 -12.07 -3.26 11.64
N GLU A 61 -13.03 -3.28 10.70
CA GLU A 61 -12.92 -4.03 9.45
C GLU A 61 -11.72 -3.57 8.62
N ALA A 62 -11.47 -2.26 8.54
CA ALA A 62 -10.32 -1.71 7.84
C ALA A 62 -8.99 -2.24 8.40
N ILE A 63 -8.83 -2.31 9.72
CA ILE A 63 -7.61 -2.85 10.35
C ILE A 63 -7.48 -4.36 10.13
N ILE A 64 -8.59 -5.09 10.22
CA ILE A 64 -8.61 -6.54 9.96
C ILE A 64 -8.20 -6.84 8.51
N ILE A 65 -8.79 -6.14 7.54
CA ILE A 65 -8.47 -6.26 6.12
C ILE A 65 -7.00 -5.91 5.87
N ALA A 66 -6.48 -4.87 6.53
CA ALA A 66 -5.08 -4.48 6.40
C ALA A 66 -4.09 -5.51 6.97
N TYR A 67 -4.50 -6.29 7.97
CA TYR A 67 -3.65 -7.27 8.65
C TYR A 67 -3.46 -8.56 7.84
N TYR A 68 -4.54 -9.08 7.26
CA TYR A 68 -4.53 -10.39 6.62
C TYR A 68 -3.53 -10.58 5.47
N PRO A 69 -3.29 -9.60 4.57
CA PRO A 69 -2.28 -9.74 3.52
C PRO A 69 -0.89 -10.01 4.07
N GLY A 70 -0.49 -9.25 5.10
CA GLY A 70 0.77 -9.46 5.79
C GLY A 70 0.82 -10.81 6.53
N PHE A 71 -0.26 -11.18 7.23
CA PHE A 71 -0.37 -12.47 7.90
C PHE A 71 -0.22 -13.66 6.93
N VAL A 72 -0.94 -13.65 5.80
CA VAL A 72 -0.90 -14.74 4.81
C VAL A 72 0.48 -14.83 4.14
N THR A 73 1.12 -13.69 3.88
CA THR A 73 2.44 -13.65 3.24
C THR A 73 3.57 -14.13 4.16
N THR A 74 3.40 -14.14 5.49
CA THR A 74 4.44 -14.65 6.42
C THR A 74 4.88 -16.10 6.14
N ASN A 75 3.99 -16.93 5.58
CA ASN A 75 4.26 -18.35 5.29
C ASN A 75 4.63 -18.62 3.82
N GLN A 76 4.70 -17.59 2.99
CA GLN A 76 4.97 -17.74 1.56
C GLN A 76 6.47 -17.94 1.31
N LYS A 77 6.84 -18.93 0.48
CA LYS A 77 8.25 -19.29 0.21
C LYS A 77 8.76 -18.84 -1.17
N LEU A 78 7.87 -18.35 -2.02
CA LEU A 78 8.24 -17.80 -3.32
C LEU A 78 9.08 -16.55 -3.10
N LYS A 79 10.19 -16.47 -3.84
CA LYS A 79 10.97 -15.24 -3.89
C LYS A 79 10.34 -14.34 -4.95
N GLY A 80 10.73 -13.09 -4.89
CA GLY A 80 10.19 -12.03 -5.73
C GLY A 80 10.56 -10.69 -5.14
N ALA A 81 10.47 -9.67 -5.97
CA ALA A 81 10.70 -8.31 -5.54
C ALA A 81 9.94 -7.35 -6.45
N MET A 82 9.85 -6.10 -5.99
CA MET A 82 9.26 -5.00 -6.72
C MET A 82 10.22 -3.82 -6.61
N VAL A 83 10.37 -3.08 -7.70
CA VAL A 83 11.20 -1.87 -7.74
C VAL A 83 10.49 -0.79 -8.56
N VAL A 84 10.65 0.45 -8.14
CA VAL A 84 10.20 1.63 -8.89
C VAL A 84 11.33 2.06 -9.81
N VAL A 85 11.01 2.35 -11.07
CA VAL A 85 11.95 2.86 -12.07
C VAL A 85 11.51 4.25 -12.56
N GLY A 86 12.48 5.05 -12.98
CA GLY A 86 12.25 6.35 -13.61
C GLY A 86 12.07 6.22 -15.12
N LEU A 87 11.24 5.27 -15.55
CA LEU A 87 10.83 5.05 -16.94
C LEU A 87 9.32 4.79 -16.97
N GLY A 88 8.68 5.18 -18.07
CA GLY A 88 7.28 4.86 -18.34
C GLY A 88 7.05 3.35 -18.50
N SER A 89 5.79 2.91 -18.43
CA SER A 89 5.45 1.49 -18.56
C SER A 89 5.77 0.92 -19.93
N GLU A 90 5.55 1.69 -20.99
CA GLU A 90 5.89 1.30 -22.36
C GLU A 90 7.41 1.12 -22.51
N GLU A 91 8.19 2.12 -22.09
CA GLU A 91 9.65 2.10 -22.18
C GLU A 91 10.29 0.98 -21.35
N VAL A 92 9.86 0.80 -20.10
CA VAL A 92 10.45 -0.23 -19.23
C VAL A 92 10.13 -1.65 -19.74
N SER A 93 9.00 -1.83 -20.43
CA SER A 93 8.57 -3.13 -20.95
C SER A 93 9.54 -3.70 -22.00
N GLU A 94 10.27 -2.84 -22.72
CA GLU A 94 11.29 -3.25 -23.69
C GLU A 94 12.46 -4.02 -23.05
N PHE A 95 12.67 -3.84 -21.75
CA PHE A 95 13.74 -4.51 -20.98
C PHE A 95 13.28 -5.79 -20.29
N PHE A 96 12.02 -6.21 -20.47
CA PHE A 96 11.46 -7.32 -19.72
C PHE A 96 12.09 -8.66 -20.08
N LYS A 97 12.47 -9.39 -19.04
CA LYS A 97 12.73 -10.83 -19.13
C LYS A 97 11.46 -11.60 -18.78
N PRO A 98 11.32 -12.88 -19.21
CA PRO A 98 10.20 -13.71 -18.80
C PRO A 98 10.01 -13.70 -17.28
N GLY A 99 8.79 -13.42 -16.82
CA GLY A 99 8.44 -13.35 -15.39
C GLY A 99 8.51 -11.96 -14.76
N VAL A 100 8.99 -10.94 -15.48
CA VAL A 100 8.87 -9.53 -15.08
C VAL A 100 7.57 -8.95 -15.63
N VAL A 101 6.84 -8.21 -14.79
CA VAL A 101 5.60 -7.53 -15.18
C VAL A 101 5.60 -6.09 -14.69
N ILE A 102 4.83 -5.23 -15.37
CA ILE A 102 4.42 -3.94 -14.81
C ILE A 102 3.53 -4.24 -13.61
N ALA A 103 3.96 -3.79 -12.43
CA ALA A 103 3.16 -3.87 -11.22
C ALA A 103 2.28 -2.62 -11.07
N ARG A 104 2.75 -1.47 -11.57
CA ARG A 104 2.07 -0.18 -11.40
C ARG A 104 2.61 0.90 -12.32
N GLU A 105 1.75 1.85 -12.64
CA GLU A 105 2.09 3.13 -13.28
C GLU A 105 1.88 4.27 -12.27
N TYR A 106 2.88 5.13 -12.10
CA TYR A 106 2.81 6.31 -11.23
C TYR A 106 2.64 7.60 -12.02
N SER A 107 3.36 7.70 -13.15
CA SER A 107 3.36 8.84 -14.06
C SER A 107 3.79 8.37 -15.46
N PRO A 108 3.74 9.24 -16.49
CA PRO A 108 4.25 8.91 -17.82
C PRO A 108 5.71 8.44 -17.81
N ASP A 109 6.52 8.92 -16.86
CA ASP A 109 7.96 8.65 -16.76
C ASP A 109 8.30 7.79 -15.52
N SER A 110 7.33 7.15 -14.88
CA SER A 110 7.59 6.30 -13.71
C SER A 110 6.59 5.17 -13.53
N ALA A 111 7.13 3.96 -13.41
CA ALA A 111 6.40 2.73 -13.16
C ALA A 111 7.10 1.89 -12.08
N SER A 112 6.38 0.97 -11.44
CA SER A 112 7.00 -0.16 -10.74
C SER A 112 6.88 -1.44 -11.55
N ILE A 113 7.93 -2.24 -11.47
CA ILE A 113 7.99 -3.59 -12.02
C ILE A 113 8.06 -4.58 -10.87
N SER A 114 7.51 -5.78 -11.07
CA SER A 114 7.67 -6.89 -10.11
C SER A 114 7.97 -8.20 -10.81
N TRP A 115 8.58 -9.12 -10.07
CA TRP A 115 8.90 -10.47 -10.52
C TRP A 115 8.82 -11.47 -9.38
N ARG A 116 8.93 -12.74 -9.73
CA ARG A 116 9.04 -13.88 -8.80
C ARG A 116 10.39 -14.55 -9.00
#